data_AF-A0A1A3D9C7-F1
#
_entry.id   AF-A0A1A3D9C7-F1
#
_cell.length_a   1.000
_cell.length_b   1.000
_cell.length_c   1.000
_cell.angle_alpha   90.00
_cell.angle_beta   90.00
_cell.angle_gamma   90.00
#
_symmetry.space_group_name_H-M   'P 1'
#
loop_
_entity.id
_entity.type
_entity.pdbx_description
1 polymer ?
#
loop_
_entity_poly.entity_id
_entity_poly.type
_entity_poly.pdbx_seq_one_letter_code
_entity_poly.pdbx_strand_id
1 'polypeptide(L)'
;MGKFPKSTAGAEVVDADLDHDDFQFQGKRLTEKRAEKLAAKAFRRADNLVPGGKSLSGDGTHSPVLQTRVPADVRAKFQAIAARRGVRPSKLLREAIDELIRREAG
;
A
#
# COMPACT_ATOMS: atom_id res chain seq x y z
N MET A 1 10.05 -18.09 -0.92
CA MET A 1 10.28 -18.36 0.52
C MET A 1 11.58 -17.69 0.92
N GLY A 2 11.54 -16.71 1.83
CA GLY A 2 12.71 -15.92 2.22
C GLY A 2 13.70 -16.75 3.03
N LYS A 3 14.97 -16.74 2.62
CA LYS A 3 16.09 -17.51 3.19
C LYS A 3 16.71 -16.77 4.39
N PHE A 4 15.88 -16.22 5.27
CA PHE A 4 16.34 -15.47 6.45
C PHE A 4 16.16 -16.32 7.71
N PRO A 5 17.18 -16.37 8.59
CA PRO A 5 17.09 -17.13 9.84
C PRO A 5 16.00 -16.56 10.74
N LYS A 6 15.28 -17.44 11.45
CA LYS A 6 14.20 -17.07 12.37
C LYS A 6 14.70 -16.48 13.71
N SER A 7 16.00 -16.52 13.94
CA SER A 7 16.66 -16.01 15.15
C SER A 7 18.10 -15.63 14.84
N THR A 8 18.59 -14.59 15.50
CA THR A 8 19.98 -14.14 15.50
C THR A 8 20.72 -14.53 16.79
N ALA A 9 20.11 -15.39 17.63
CA ALA A 9 20.76 -15.86 18.86
C ALA A 9 22.09 -16.57 18.53
N GLY A 10 23.19 -16.04 19.08
CA GLY A 10 24.54 -16.53 18.82
C GLY A 10 25.25 -15.90 17.61
N ALA A 11 24.66 -14.88 16.97
CA ALA A 11 25.33 -14.13 15.93
C ALA A 11 26.34 -13.14 16.52
N GLU A 12 27.53 -13.10 15.92
CA GLU A 12 28.53 -12.06 16.18
C GLU A 12 28.19 -10.83 15.32
N VAL A 13 28.13 -9.66 15.94
CA VAL A 13 27.90 -8.39 15.26
C VAL A 13 29.22 -7.65 15.21
N VAL A 14 29.65 -7.32 13.99
CA VAL A 14 30.88 -6.58 13.74
C VAL A 14 30.53 -5.39 12.87
N ASP A 15 31.16 -4.25 13.12
CA ASP A 15 31.07 -3.11 12.20
C ASP A 15 31.77 -3.46 10.89
N ALA A 16 31.10 -3.18 9.78
CA ALA A 16 31.56 -3.47 8.44
C ALA A 16 31.53 -2.19 7.60
N ASP A 17 32.59 -1.96 6.83
CA ASP A 17 32.66 -0.88 5.86
C ASP A 17 32.44 -1.47 4.47
N LEU A 18 31.30 -1.17 3.84
CA LEU A 18 30.93 -1.79 2.56
C LEU A 18 31.79 -1.33 1.38
N ASP A 19 32.51 -0.22 1.51
CA ASP A 19 33.41 0.28 0.47
C ASP A 19 34.80 -0.34 0.58
N HIS A 20 35.22 -0.70 1.80
CA HIS A 20 36.47 -1.42 2.05
C HIS A 20 36.31 -2.94 1.88
N ASP A 21 35.26 -3.50 2.48
CA ASP A 21 35.05 -4.95 2.55
C ASP A 21 34.35 -5.49 1.30
N ASP A 22 34.59 -6.76 0.97
CA ASP A 22 33.99 -7.40 -0.20
C ASP A 22 32.69 -8.14 0.14
N PHE A 23 31.60 -7.37 0.27
CA PHE A 23 30.26 -7.91 0.43
C PHE A 23 29.55 -8.07 -0.92
N GLN A 24 28.92 -9.22 -1.15
CA GLN A 24 28.19 -9.53 -2.39
C GLN A 24 26.69 -9.58 -2.12
N PHE A 25 25.92 -8.77 -2.86
CA PHE A 25 24.45 -8.79 -2.82
C PHE A 25 23.87 -8.97 -4.22
N GLN A 26 23.14 -10.07 -4.40
CA GLN A 26 22.55 -10.49 -5.68
C GLN A 26 23.60 -10.61 -6.80
N GLY A 27 24.73 -11.25 -6.48
CA GLY A 27 25.81 -11.53 -7.44
C GLY A 27 26.61 -10.30 -7.90
N LYS A 28 26.55 -9.21 -7.15
CA LYS A 28 27.31 -7.98 -7.42
C LYS A 28 27.79 -7.37 -6.11
N ARG A 29 28.96 -6.72 -6.12
CA ARG A 29 29.55 -6.05 -4.94
C ARG A 29 28.61 -4.98 -4.37
N LEU A 30 28.34 -5.07 -3.08
CA LEU A 30 27.55 -4.13 -2.32
C LEU A 30 28.50 -3.10 -1.72
N THR A 31 28.43 -1.89 -2.25
CA THR A 31 29.14 -0.71 -1.76
C THR A 31 28.15 0.18 -1.01
N GLU A 32 28.62 1.15 -0.22
CA GLU A 32 27.73 2.05 0.54
C GLU A 32 26.75 2.78 -0.38
N LYS A 33 27.30 3.39 -1.44
CA LYS A 33 26.51 4.04 -2.49
C LYS A 33 25.44 3.15 -3.13
N ARG A 34 25.67 1.83 -3.20
CA ARG A 34 24.71 0.89 -3.76
C ARG A 34 23.68 0.46 -2.71
N ALA A 35 24.09 0.28 -1.46
CA ALA A 35 23.21 0.02 -0.34
C ALA A 35 22.19 1.15 -0.20
N GLU A 36 22.63 2.41 -0.23
CA GLU A 36 21.75 3.59 -0.21
C GLU A 36 20.74 3.59 -1.37
N LYS A 37 21.20 3.31 -2.59
CA LYS A 37 20.31 3.22 -3.77
C LYS A 37 19.26 2.10 -3.63
N LEU A 38 19.65 0.96 -3.06
CA LEU A 38 18.74 -0.16 -2.83
C LEU A 38 17.72 0.17 -1.74
N ALA A 39 18.16 0.79 -0.64
CA ALA A 39 17.30 1.27 0.44
C ALA A 39 16.28 2.28 -0.09
N ALA A 40 16.73 3.32 -0.80
CA ALA A 40 15.86 4.33 -1.40
C ALA A 40 14.84 3.71 -2.36
N LYS A 41 15.23 2.70 -3.15
CA LYS A 41 14.32 1.97 -4.04
C LYS A 41 13.31 1.10 -3.28
N ALA A 42 13.72 0.50 -2.15
CA ALA A 42 12.84 -0.31 -1.30
C ALA A 42 11.79 0.56 -0.61
N PHE A 43 12.18 1.70 -0.03
CA PHE A 43 11.24 2.64 0.60
C PHE A 43 10.24 3.21 -0.42
N ARG A 44 10.69 3.61 -1.62
CA ARG A 44 9.77 4.06 -2.69
C ARG A 44 8.75 3.00 -3.14
N ARG A 45 9.07 1.71 -2.98
CA ARG A 45 8.12 0.63 -3.27
C ARG A 45 7.14 0.41 -2.10
N ALA A 46 7.59 0.61 -0.87
CA ALA A 46 6.77 0.47 0.32
C ALA A 46 5.65 1.52 0.41
N ASP A 47 5.89 2.74 -0.09
CA ASP A 47 4.89 3.83 -0.08
C ASP A 47 3.58 3.48 -0.84
N ASN A 48 3.66 2.52 -1.78
CA ASN A 48 2.54 2.08 -2.62
C ASN A 48 2.14 0.61 -2.38
N LEU A 49 2.69 -0.05 -1.37
CA LEU A 49 2.41 -1.45 -1.03
C LEU A 49 1.64 -1.55 0.30
N VAL A 50 0.43 -0.99 0.35
CA VAL A 50 -0.60 -1.52 1.24
C VAL A 50 -1.62 -2.27 0.37
N PRO A 51 -1.61 -3.62 0.40
CA PRO A 51 -2.69 -4.41 -0.19
C PRO A 51 -4.01 -4.02 0.49
N GLY A 52 -4.86 -3.28 -0.24
CA GLY A 52 -6.02 -2.58 0.33
C GLY A 52 -5.64 -1.15 0.70
N GLY A 53 -6.23 -0.15 0.04
CA GLY A 53 -5.85 1.26 0.22
C GLY A 53 -5.88 1.74 1.68
N LYS A 54 -5.26 2.91 1.93
CA LYS A 54 -5.24 3.58 3.24
C LYS A 54 -6.63 3.58 3.88
N SER A 55 -6.70 3.37 5.21
CA SER A 55 -7.94 3.50 5.96
C SER A 55 -8.54 4.90 5.74
N LEU A 56 -9.87 4.94 5.57
CA LEU A 56 -10.67 6.16 5.46
C LEU A 56 -10.94 6.81 6.82
N SER A 57 -10.66 6.13 7.95
CA SER A 57 -10.93 6.65 9.30
C SER A 57 -9.91 7.69 9.77
N GLY A 58 -8.73 7.75 9.13
CA GLY A 58 -7.67 8.73 9.43
C GLY A 58 -6.91 8.51 10.74
N ASP A 59 -7.49 7.83 11.72
CA ASP A 59 -6.96 7.53 13.06
C ASP A 59 -6.28 6.16 13.18
N GLY A 60 -6.11 5.45 12.06
CA GLY A 60 -5.53 4.10 12.04
C GLY A 60 -6.51 2.98 12.38
N THR A 61 -7.77 3.28 12.71
CA THR A 61 -8.83 2.27 12.86
C THR A 61 -9.34 1.79 11.51
N HIS A 62 -10.01 0.63 11.48
CA HIS A 62 -10.67 0.15 10.27
C HIS A 62 -11.82 1.08 9.87
N SER A 63 -11.95 1.31 8.56
CA SER A 63 -13.08 2.06 8.02
C SER A 63 -14.39 1.30 8.21
N PRO A 64 -15.47 1.95 8.68
CA PRO A 64 -16.77 1.32 8.79
C PRO A 64 -17.28 0.90 7.40
N VAL A 65 -18.00 -0.23 7.36
CA VAL A 65 -18.54 -0.79 6.12
C VAL A 65 -20.05 -0.58 6.09
N LEU A 66 -20.53 0.07 5.03
CA LEU A 66 -21.96 0.18 4.73
C LEU A 66 -22.31 -0.83 3.62
N GLN A 67 -23.17 -1.80 3.93
CA GLN A 67 -23.74 -2.72 2.94
C GLN A 67 -25.22 -2.40 2.74
N THR A 68 -25.66 -2.33 1.48
CA THR A 68 -27.07 -2.11 1.15
C THR A 68 -27.47 -2.92 -0.09
N ARG A 69 -28.77 -3.19 -0.21
CA ARG A 69 -29.36 -3.84 -1.38
C ARG A 69 -29.96 -2.78 -2.29
N VAL A 70 -29.80 -2.98 -3.59
CA VAL A 70 -30.37 -2.11 -4.63
C VAL A 70 -31.04 -2.98 -5.70
N PRO A 71 -32.05 -2.46 -6.41
CA PRO A 71 -32.56 -3.09 -7.62
C PRO A 71 -31.45 -3.40 -8.63
N ALA A 72 -31.64 -4.46 -9.41
CA ALA A 72 -30.63 -4.92 -10.37
C ALA A 72 -30.30 -3.87 -11.43
N ASP A 73 -31.30 -3.12 -11.89
CA ASP A 73 -31.14 -2.05 -12.87
C ASP A 73 -30.31 -0.88 -12.31
N VAL A 74 -30.53 -0.52 -11.04
CA VAL A 74 -29.74 0.51 -10.35
C VAL A 74 -28.28 0.09 -10.26
N ARG A 75 -28.01 -1.17 -9.89
CA ARG A 75 -26.63 -1.69 -9.86
C ARG A 75 -25.96 -1.63 -11.24
N ALA A 76 -26.67 -2.00 -12.29
CA ALA A 76 -26.14 -1.97 -13.66
C ALA A 76 -25.82 -0.53 -14.10
N LYS A 77 -26.75 0.42 -13.88
CA LYS A 77 -26.53 1.84 -14.17
C LYS A 77 -25.33 2.39 -13.39
N PHE A 78 -25.21 2.03 -12.12
CA PHE A 78 -24.10 2.45 -11.27
C PHE A 78 -22.74 1.96 -11.79
N GLN A 79 -22.66 0.69 -12.21
CA GLN A 79 -21.46 0.13 -12.83
C GLN A 79 -21.09 0.84 -14.14
N ALA A 80 -22.09 1.13 -14.99
CA ALA A 80 -21.87 1.85 -16.25
C ALA A 80 -21.33 3.28 -16.02
N ILE A 81 -21.85 3.99 -15.01
CA ILE A 81 -21.34 5.33 -14.63
C ILE A 81 -19.89 5.24 -14.16
N ALA A 82 -19.57 4.26 -13.30
CA ALA A 82 -18.22 4.07 -12.79
C ALA A 82 -17.23 3.76 -13.93
N ALA A 83 -17.61 2.88 -14.86
CA ALA A 83 -16.81 2.54 -16.03
C ALA A 83 -16.57 3.75 -16.94
N ARG A 84 -17.63 4.52 -17.24
CA ARG A 84 -17.52 5.75 -18.04
C ARG A 84 -16.59 6.80 -17.40
N ARG A 85 -16.55 6.86 -16.08
CA ARG A 85 -15.67 7.77 -15.31
C ARG A 85 -14.26 7.19 -15.09
N GLY A 86 -13.98 5.94 -15.48
CA GLY A 86 -12.69 5.30 -15.24
C GLY A 86 -12.38 5.06 -13.76
N VAL A 87 -13.41 4.95 -12.90
CA VAL A 87 -13.25 4.76 -11.44
C VAL A 87 -13.86 3.45 -10.98
N ARG A 88 -13.40 2.95 -9.81
CA ARG A 88 -14.01 1.78 -9.17
C ARG A 88 -15.40 2.14 -8.62
N PRO A 89 -16.38 1.22 -8.65
CA PRO A 89 -17.71 1.46 -8.07
C PRO A 89 -17.68 1.93 -6.61
N SER A 90 -16.75 1.41 -5.80
CA SER A 90 -16.58 1.82 -4.40
C SER A 90 -16.15 3.27 -4.24
N LYS A 91 -15.39 3.82 -5.19
CA LYS A 91 -15.01 5.25 -5.20
C LYS A 91 -16.21 6.12 -5.56
N LEU A 92 -16.95 5.74 -6.60
CA LEU A 92 -18.18 6.43 -6.98
C LEU A 92 -19.21 6.45 -5.84
N LEU A 93 -19.33 5.34 -5.10
CA LEU A 93 -20.31 5.23 -4.01
C LEU A 93 -19.95 6.17 -2.87
N ARG A 94 -18.66 6.24 -2.54
CA ARG A 94 -18.15 7.15 -1.51
C ARG A 94 -18.43 8.60 -1.88
N GLU A 95 -18.09 9.02 -3.10
CA GLU A 95 -18.35 10.39 -3.57
C GLU A 95 -19.85 10.74 -3.48
N ALA A 96 -20.73 9.82 -3.90
CA ALA A 96 -22.17 10.04 -3.83
C ALA A 96 -22.70 10.15 -2.38
N ILE A 97 -22.19 9.33 -1.46
CA ILE A 97 -22.54 9.40 -0.04
C ILE A 97 -22.01 10.71 0.57
N ASP A 98 -20.76 11.07 0.32
CA ASP A 98 -20.16 12.30 0.85
C ASP A 98 -20.88 13.56 0.36
N GLU A 99 -21.33 13.58 -0.91
CA GLU A 99 -22.16 14.65 -1.46
C GLU A 99 -23.54 14.70 -0.80
N LEU A 100 -24.20 13.55 -0.64
CA LEU A 100 -25.49 13.45 0.03
C LEU A 100 -25.40 13.98 1.47
N ILE A 101 -24.42 13.52 2.24
CA ILE A 101 -24.25 13.94 3.64
C ILE A 101 -23.94 15.44 3.71
N ARG A 102 -23.04 15.97 2.86
CA ARG A 102 -22.76 17.41 2.84
C ARG A 102 -23.99 18.26 2.53
N ARG A 103 -24.90 17.77 1.67
CA ARG A 103 -26.13 18.48 1.33
C ARG A 103 -27.15 18.50 2.48
N GLU A 104 -27.27 17.40 3.22
CA GLU A 104 -28.30 17.23 4.26
C GLU A 104 -27.84 17.60 5.67
N ALA A 105 -26.52 17.58 5.93
CA ALA A 105 -25.93 17.91 7.22
C ALA A 105 -25.34 19.33 7.29
N GLY A 106 -25.50 20.12 6.22
CA GLY A 106 -25.25 21.56 6.19
C GLY A 106 -26.53 22.35 6.42
#